data_AF-A0A524CAF4-F1
#
_entry.id   AF-A0A524CAF4-F1
#
_cell.length_a   1.000
_cell.length_b   1.000
_cell.length_c   1.000
_cell.angle_alpha   90.00
_cell.angle_beta   90.00
_cell.angle_gamma   90.00
#
_symmetry.space_group_name_H-M   'P 1'
#
loop_
_entity.id
_entity.type
_entity.pdbx_description
1 polymer ?
#
loop_
_entity_poly.entity_id
_entity_poly.type
_entity_poly.pdbx_seq_one_letter_code
_entity_poly.pdbx_strand_id
1 'polypeptide(L)'
;MTKENIILFTGQSGIQVKKCLSRINETMDNSYQSISIEETMSELSGRDFRKEILKEKLSYQYKLWADSFKEILRRIENDNDSGFFVNLHGIFYHQDKREYVSVIDYNLIQKLKNRIKFLIVFIDDIYDIYQRLLGENEMFHEIMLNERPLDALFESIFNLKSLLEWRQIEITISRIISRMLGIRMFIIATKHPTYMIKRLVENELNDLEFYYISHPISEIRRNSNTTYETYPGELNMFIQDIKKYPQKIFFLPTTIDEYRIQNENELIIPEFYPRWPLHFDKAELINGSFSLDLSNPNPLNPLNLDYNGSQKEIKESISILLKLLLNSLYNQITSRDLSLVEQSTNGLILYRPDYPSEYSGGVVRELRYNIDLYKKGEENRNVFRLSLEKECVRNRIYSFFNLIKKYSEMPQKDEKMKKIYREIENWISEYNWLDLFEDKEKLESGISKIRELIENYLGEYSFDDTLFDLEYSLKGDDLAEKEKNRSNGYDIIIEKIFQDLLSSFMIRKEDFRKFKLSSEINLSIIFNNI
;
A
#
# COMPACT_ATOMS: atom_id res chain seq x y z
N MET A 1 -29.18 -22.51 15.41
CA MET A 1 -28.48 -21.60 14.47
C MET A 1 -27.91 -22.46 13.35
N THR A 2 -28.08 -22.07 12.09
CA THR A 2 -27.38 -22.73 10.97
C THR A 2 -25.88 -22.50 11.11
N LYS A 3 -25.07 -23.55 10.95
CA LYS A 3 -23.61 -23.45 11.00
C LYS A 3 -23.14 -22.59 9.83
N GLU A 4 -22.37 -21.54 10.11
CA GLU A 4 -21.67 -20.76 9.09
C GLU A 4 -20.54 -21.62 8.52
N ASN A 5 -20.80 -22.27 7.38
CA ASN A 5 -19.91 -23.25 6.79
C ASN A 5 -19.44 -22.85 5.38
N ILE A 6 -19.74 -21.65 4.92
CA ILE A 6 -19.36 -21.14 3.59
C ILE A 6 -18.46 -19.92 3.73
N ILE A 7 -17.37 -19.92 2.98
CA ILE A 7 -16.56 -18.73 2.71
C ILE A 7 -16.71 -18.39 1.22
N LEU A 8 -17.11 -17.15 0.93
CA LEU A 8 -17.18 -16.67 -0.45
C LEU A 8 -15.84 -16.07 -0.89
N PHE A 9 -15.43 -16.37 -2.10
CA PHE A 9 -14.24 -15.82 -2.72
C PHE A 9 -14.56 -15.17 -4.07
N THR A 10 -14.01 -13.98 -4.27
CA THR A 10 -14.04 -13.26 -5.54
C THR A 10 -12.64 -12.77 -5.91
N GLY A 11 -12.49 -12.26 -7.13
CA GLY A 11 -11.21 -11.78 -7.65
C GLY A 11 -11.25 -11.67 -9.17
N GLN A 12 -10.50 -10.73 -9.73
CA GLN A 12 -10.44 -10.55 -11.17
C GLN A 12 -9.77 -11.74 -11.87
N SER A 13 -10.03 -11.92 -13.18
CA SER A 13 -9.31 -12.92 -13.96
C SER A 13 -7.79 -12.70 -13.91
N GLY A 14 -7.04 -13.78 -14.00
CA GLY A 14 -5.59 -13.79 -13.81
C GLY A 14 -5.14 -13.94 -12.34
N ILE A 15 -6.02 -13.70 -11.35
CA ILE A 15 -5.72 -14.00 -9.93
C ILE A 15 -5.45 -15.50 -9.71
N GLN A 16 -6.12 -16.35 -10.50
CA GLN A 16 -6.10 -17.82 -10.35
C GLN A 16 -6.65 -18.25 -8.98
N VAL A 17 -7.86 -17.80 -8.64
CA VAL A 17 -8.52 -18.07 -7.35
C VAL A 17 -8.51 -19.56 -7.01
N LYS A 18 -8.81 -20.46 -7.96
CA LYS A 18 -8.74 -21.91 -7.76
C LYS A 18 -7.38 -22.38 -7.21
N LYS A 19 -6.28 -21.89 -7.79
CA LYS A 19 -4.92 -22.22 -7.35
C LYS A 19 -4.66 -21.69 -5.94
N CYS A 20 -5.13 -20.48 -5.65
CA CYS A 20 -5.07 -19.90 -4.30
C CYS A 20 -5.81 -20.78 -3.28
N LEU A 21 -7.03 -21.22 -3.61
CA LEU A 21 -7.84 -22.06 -2.73
C LEU A 21 -7.23 -23.44 -2.48
N SER A 22 -6.63 -24.07 -3.50
CA SER A 22 -5.88 -25.33 -3.33
C SER A 22 -4.79 -25.18 -2.27
N ARG A 23 -3.97 -24.14 -2.40
CA ARG A 23 -2.86 -23.87 -1.47
C ARG A 23 -3.33 -23.52 -0.07
N ILE A 24 -4.43 -22.77 0.04
CA ILE A 24 -5.06 -22.49 1.33
C ILE A 24 -5.52 -23.79 1.98
N ASN A 25 -6.23 -24.65 1.24
CA ASN A 25 -6.71 -25.95 1.70
C ASN A 25 -5.58 -26.88 2.15
N GLU A 26 -4.44 -26.88 1.48
CA GLU A 26 -3.25 -27.65 1.87
C GLU A 26 -2.72 -27.28 3.27
N THR A 27 -3.08 -26.09 3.79
CA THR A 27 -2.63 -25.60 5.11
C THR A 27 -3.69 -25.70 6.20
N MET A 28 -4.94 -26.00 5.85
CA MET A 28 -6.06 -26.08 6.80
C MET A 28 -6.05 -27.41 7.57
N ASP A 29 -6.53 -27.39 8.81
CA ASP A 29 -6.66 -28.63 9.59
C ASP A 29 -7.83 -29.49 9.08
N ASN A 30 -8.88 -28.84 8.57
CA ASN A 30 -10.02 -29.49 7.92
C ASN A 30 -10.06 -29.10 6.44
N SER A 31 -10.22 -30.08 5.56
CA SER A 31 -10.35 -29.82 4.12
C SER A 31 -11.69 -29.16 3.81
N TYR A 32 -11.68 -28.00 3.16
CA TYR A 32 -12.89 -27.38 2.61
C TYR A 32 -13.12 -27.86 1.18
N GLN A 33 -14.37 -28.14 0.84
CA GLN A 33 -14.74 -28.41 -0.54
C GLN A 33 -14.69 -27.10 -1.34
N SER A 34 -13.81 -27.04 -2.34
CA SER A 34 -13.72 -25.89 -3.24
C SER A 34 -14.69 -26.07 -4.40
N ILE A 35 -15.58 -25.10 -4.59
CA ILE A 35 -16.61 -25.11 -5.62
C ILE A 35 -16.51 -23.80 -6.41
N SER A 36 -16.42 -23.90 -7.74
CA SER A 36 -16.42 -22.75 -8.65
C SER A 36 -17.72 -22.70 -9.45
N ILE A 37 -18.30 -21.50 -9.54
CA ILE A 37 -19.44 -21.26 -10.42
C ILE A 37 -19.07 -21.54 -11.87
N GLU A 38 -17.91 -21.04 -12.31
CA GLU A 38 -17.43 -21.14 -13.69
C GLU A 38 -17.17 -22.60 -14.09
N GLU A 39 -16.62 -23.41 -13.18
CA GLU A 39 -16.47 -24.86 -13.42
C GLU A 39 -17.82 -25.56 -13.51
N THR A 40 -18.77 -25.20 -12.66
CA THR A 40 -20.12 -25.75 -12.72
C THR A 40 -20.84 -25.35 -14.02
N MET A 41 -20.60 -24.14 -14.53
CA MET A 41 -21.09 -23.71 -15.85
C MET A 41 -20.52 -24.57 -16.97
N SER A 42 -19.22 -24.88 -16.91
CA SER A 42 -18.58 -25.81 -17.85
C SER A 42 -19.14 -27.23 -17.74
N GLU A 43 -19.32 -27.75 -16.53
CA GLU A 43 -19.91 -29.08 -16.29
C GLU A 43 -21.32 -29.19 -16.86
N LEU A 44 -22.19 -28.20 -16.60
CA LEU A 44 -23.59 -28.23 -17.04
C LEU A 44 -23.77 -28.03 -18.55
N SER A 45 -22.91 -27.21 -19.16
CA SER A 45 -23.00 -26.92 -20.60
C SER A 45 -22.20 -27.89 -21.47
N GLY A 46 -21.22 -28.59 -20.90
CA GLY A 46 -20.23 -29.38 -21.64
C GLY A 46 -19.24 -28.55 -22.47
N ARG A 47 -19.09 -27.25 -22.15
CA ARG A 47 -18.27 -26.29 -22.91
C ARG A 47 -17.19 -25.64 -22.05
N ASP A 48 -16.08 -25.25 -22.66
CA ASP A 48 -15.03 -24.52 -21.95
C ASP A 48 -15.49 -23.10 -21.58
N PHE A 49 -15.34 -22.74 -20.30
CA PHE A 49 -15.79 -21.44 -19.80
C PHE A 49 -15.13 -20.27 -20.54
N ARG A 50 -13.82 -20.33 -20.74
CA ARG A 50 -13.04 -19.21 -21.28
C ARG A 50 -13.15 -19.11 -22.79
N LYS A 51 -13.08 -20.24 -23.49
CA LYS A 51 -13.02 -20.31 -24.96
C LYS A 51 -14.40 -20.19 -25.60
N GLU A 52 -15.44 -20.70 -24.93
CA GLU A 52 -16.77 -20.82 -25.51
C GLU A 52 -17.81 -19.98 -24.75
N ILE A 53 -17.98 -20.20 -23.44
CA ILE A 53 -19.09 -19.57 -22.68
C ILE A 53 -18.96 -18.04 -22.65
N LEU A 54 -17.76 -17.50 -22.41
CA LEU A 54 -17.57 -16.03 -22.34
C LEU A 54 -17.86 -15.31 -23.66
N LYS A 55 -17.86 -16.01 -24.80
CA LYS A 55 -18.17 -15.46 -26.14
C LYS A 55 -19.65 -15.55 -26.50
N GLU A 56 -20.44 -16.27 -25.71
CA GLU A 56 -21.87 -16.42 -25.94
C GLU A 56 -22.66 -15.15 -25.60
N LYS A 57 -23.91 -15.09 -26.07
CA LYS A 57 -24.81 -13.98 -25.72
C LYS A 57 -24.98 -13.88 -24.20
N LEU A 58 -25.01 -12.65 -23.68
CA LEU A 58 -25.15 -12.41 -22.24
C LEU A 58 -26.38 -13.10 -21.63
N SER A 59 -27.52 -13.13 -22.32
CA SER A 59 -28.72 -13.83 -21.84
C SER A 59 -28.49 -15.33 -21.59
N TYR A 60 -27.64 -15.98 -22.40
CA TYR A 60 -27.23 -17.36 -22.17
C TYR A 60 -26.31 -17.46 -20.95
N GLN A 61 -25.33 -16.55 -20.83
CA GLN A 61 -24.42 -16.52 -19.68
C GLN A 61 -25.19 -16.32 -18.35
N TYR A 62 -26.15 -15.40 -18.29
CA TYR A 62 -27.02 -15.19 -17.13
C TYR A 62 -27.80 -16.46 -16.76
N LYS A 63 -28.41 -17.13 -17.75
CA LYS A 63 -29.16 -18.36 -17.52
C LYS A 63 -28.25 -19.47 -16.97
N LEU A 64 -27.11 -19.68 -17.62
CA LEU A 64 -26.16 -20.73 -17.23
C LEU A 64 -25.55 -20.46 -15.86
N TRP A 65 -25.26 -19.20 -15.53
CA TRP A 65 -24.82 -18.79 -14.19
C TRP A 65 -25.88 -19.13 -13.14
N ALA A 66 -27.14 -18.77 -13.38
CA ALA A 66 -28.24 -19.05 -12.46
C ALA A 66 -28.47 -20.55 -12.25
N ASP A 67 -28.40 -21.34 -13.32
CA ASP A 67 -28.55 -22.79 -13.25
C ASP A 67 -27.36 -23.45 -12.52
N SER A 68 -26.15 -22.96 -12.74
CA SER A 68 -24.94 -23.40 -12.03
C SER A 68 -24.99 -23.08 -10.55
N PHE A 69 -25.46 -21.88 -10.20
CA PHE A 69 -25.64 -21.48 -8.81
C PHE A 69 -26.67 -22.37 -8.10
N LYS A 70 -27.79 -22.71 -8.76
CA LYS A 70 -28.79 -23.65 -8.19
C LYS A 70 -28.20 -25.04 -7.94
N GLU A 71 -27.36 -25.53 -8.85
CA GLU A 71 -26.67 -26.81 -8.66
C GLU A 71 -25.71 -26.75 -7.47
N ILE A 72 -25.00 -25.63 -7.29
CA ILE A 72 -24.12 -25.42 -6.14
C ILE A 72 -24.92 -25.36 -4.82
N LEU A 73 -26.06 -24.67 -4.80
CA LEU A 73 -26.98 -24.68 -3.65
C LEU A 73 -27.37 -26.12 -3.30
N ARG A 74 -27.77 -26.91 -4.29
CA ARG A 74 -28.14 -28.32 -4.10
C ARG A 74 -26.99 -29.15 -3.51
N ARG A 75 -25.75 -28.95 -3.99
CA ARG A 75 -24.56 -29.64 -3.45
C ARG A 75 -24.33 -29.28 -1.98
N ILE A 76 -24.44 -28.00 -1.62
CA ILE A 76 -24.24 -27.48 -0.26
C ILE A 76 -25.40 -27.88 0.69
N GLU A 77 -26.62 -28.05 0.18
CA GLU A 77 -27.77 -28.53 0.96
C GLU A 77 -27.68 -30.03 1.27
N ASN A 78 -27.09 -30.82 0.37
CA ASN A 78 -26.92 -32.26 0.55
C ASN A 78 -25.76 -32.64 1.48
N ASP A 79 -24.86 -31.70 1.79
CA ASP A 79 -23.73 -31.91 2.69
C ASP A 79 -23.64 -30.73 3.69
N ASN A 80 -24.22 -30.94 4.87
CA ASN A 80 -24.28 -29.92 5.92
C ASN A 80 -23.09 -29.95 6.89
N ASP A 81 -22.28 -31.01 6.84
CA ASP A 81 -21.19 -31.21 7.79
C ASP A 81 -19.89 -30.58 7.27
N SER A 82 -19.69 -30.57 5.96
CA SER A 82 -18.52 -29.99 5.29
C SER A 82 -18.47 -28.46 5.33
N GLY A 83 -17.26 -27.92 5.31
CA GLY A 83 -17.00 -26.52 4.98
C GLY A 83 -16.84 -26.33 3.47
N PHE A 84 -17.28 -25.20 2.94
CA PHE A 84 -17.23 -24.87 1.51
C PHE A 84 -16.48 -23.58 1.24
N PHE A 85 -15.58 -23.63 0.26
CA PHE A 85 -15.03 -22.45 -0.40
C PHE A 85 -15.73 -22.27 -1.73
N VAL A 86 -16.64 -21.31 -1.80
CA VAL A 86 -17.38 -21.02 -3.03
C VAL A 86 -16.72 -19.83 -3.69
N ASN A 87 -16.19 -20.03 -4.89
CA ASN A 87 -15.64 -18.95 -5.69
C ASN A 87 -16.55 -18.59 -6.86
N LEU A 88 -16.56 -17.29 -7.18
CA LEU A 88 -17.26 -16.70 -8.30
C LEU A 88 -16.59 -15.38 -8.68
N HIS A 89 -16.63 -15.01 -9.95
CA HIS A 89 -16.27 -13.65 -10.36
C HIS A 89 -17.40 -12.66 -10.06
N GLY A 90 -17.07 -11.54 -9.42
CA GLY A 90 -17.99 -10.42 -9.25
C GLY A 90 -18.36 -9.80 -10.60
N ILE A 91 -17.37 -9.70 -11.48
CA ILE A 91 -17.52 -9.14 -12.81
C ILE A 91 -16.60 -9.79 -13.83
N PHE A 92 -17.11 -10.00 -15.04
CA PHE A 92 -16.37 -10.46 -16.21
C PHE A 92 -16.01 -9.29 -17.12
N TYR A 93 -14.87 -9.37 -17.79
CA TYR A 93 -14.53 -8.48 -18.90
C TYR A 93 -14.77 -9.20 -20.23
N HIS A 94 -15.74 -8.71 -21.00
CA HIS A 94 -16.07 -9.26 -22.30
C HIS A 94 -15.15 -8.65 -23.36
N GLN A 95 -14.20 -9.44 -23.86
CA GLN A 95 -13.12 -8.96 -24.75
C GLN A 95 -13.64 -8.33 -26.05
N ASP A 96 -14.55 -9.01 -26.76
CA ASP A 96 -15.05 -8.55 -28.06
C ASP A 96 -15.79 -7.20 -27.99
N LYS A 97 -16.51 -6.99 -26.89
CA LYS A 97 -17.31 -5.77 -26.67
C LYS A 97 -16.61 -4.73 -25.81
N ARG A 98 -15.48 -5.10 -25.19
CA ARG A 98 -14.73 -4.28 -24.23
C ARG A 98 -15.61 -3.72 -23.11
N GLU A 99 -16.55 -4.54 -22.63
CA GLU A 99 -17.50 -4.16 -21.58
C GLU A 99 -17.31 -5.02 -20.32
N TYR A 100 -17.57 -4.42 -19.16
CA TYR A 100 -17.62 -5.16 -17.89
C TYR A 100 -19.06 -5.63 -17.62
N VAL A 101 -19.22 -6.92 -17.33
CA VAL A 101 -20.55 -7.54 -17.14
C VAL A 101 -20.58 -8.33 -15.85
N SER A 102 -21.53 -8.00 -14.97
CA SER A 102 -21.83 -8.81 -13.79
C SER A 102 -23.03 -9.68 -14.09
N VAL A 103 -22.85 -11.00 -14.07
CA VAL A 103 -23.94 -11.97 -14.30
C VAL A 103 -24.57 -12.50 -13.01
N ILE A 104 -24.23 -11.88 -11.87
CA ILE A 104 -24.70 -12.28 -10.55
C ILE A 104 -26.21 -12.07 -10.44
N ASP A 105 -26.93 -13.14 -10.10
CA ASP A 105 -28.29 -13.06 -9.57
C ASP A 105 -28.24 -12.93 -8.05
N TYR A 106 -28.43 -11.70 -7.57
CA TYR A 106 -28.40 -11.40 -6.14
C TYR A 106 -29.51 -12.12 -5.35
N ASN A 107 -30.64 -12.46 -5.96
CA ASN A 107 -31.72 -13.20 -5.28
C ASN A 107 -31.28 -14.64 -4.98
N LEU A 108 -30.47 -15.23 -5.88
CA LEU A 108 -29.91 -16.56 -5.66
C LEU A 108 -28.82 -16.52 -4.59
N ILE A 109 -27.90 -15.55 -4.66
CA ILE A 109 -26.87 -15.38 -3.62
C ILE A 109 -27.47 -15.17 -2.23
N GLN A 110 -28.57 -14.42 -2.11
CA GLN A 110 -29.26 -14.18 -0.85
C GLN A 110 -29.68 -15.47 -0.13
N LYS A 111 -29.90 -16.58 -0.86
CA LYS A 111 -30.27 -17.87 -0.28
C LYS A 111 -29.17 -18.47 0.61
N LEU A 112 -27.92 -18.02 0.45
CA LEU A 112 -26.78 -18.45 1.26
C LEU A 112 -26.55 -17.59 2.52
N LYS A 113 -27.29 -16.49 2.72
CA LYS A 113 -27.00 -15.46 3.73
C LYS A 113 -26.64 -15.98 5.12
N ASN A 114 -27.39 -16.95 5.64
CA ASN A 114 -27.20 -17.46 7.01
C ASN A 114 -26.18 -18.61 7.13
N ARG A 115 -25.46 -18.92 6.04
CA ARG A 115 -24.41 -19.95 6.00
C ARG A 115 -23.04 -19.37 5.67
N ILE A 116 -22.97 -18.12 5.22
CA ILE A 116 -21.73 -17.47 4.83
C ILE A 116 -21.14 -16.73 6.02
N LYS A 117 -19.89 -17.08 6.37
CA LYS A 117 -19.15 -16.44 7.45
C LYS A 117 -18.65 -15.05 7.05
N PHE A 118 -18.01 -14.97 5.88
CA PHE A 118 -17.49 -13.72 5.29
C PHE A 118 -17.17 -13.91 3.80
N LEU A 119 -16.84 -12.79 3.14
CA LEU A 119 -16.36 -12.73 1.76
C LEU A 119 -14.90 -12.28 1.73
N ILE A 120 -14.07 -12.95 0.93
CA ILE A 120 -12.70 -12.51 0.61
C ILE A 120 -12.61 -12.12 -0.86
N VAL A 121 -12.11 -10.91 -1.13
CA VAL A 121 -11.72 -10.45 -2.46
C VAL A 121 -10.21 -10.61 -2.59
N PHE A 122 -9.77 -11.50 -3.47
CA PHE A 122 -8.36 -11.57 -3.82
C PHE A 122 -7.97 -10.48 -4.81
N ILE A 123 -6.90 -9.78 -4.48
CA ILE A 123 -6.30 -8.75 -5.33
C ILE A 123 -4.81 -9.02 -5.54
N ASP A 124 -4.23 -8.38 -6.53
CA ASP A 124 -2.80 -8.51 -6.80
C ASP A 124 -2.29 -7.29 -7.57
N ASP A 125 -0.98 -7.29 -7.78
CA ASP A 125 -0.24 -6.36 -8.63
C ASP A 125 -0.68 -6.51 -10.09
N ILE A 126 -1.04 -5.38 -10.72
CA ILE A 126 -1.54 -5.41 -12.10
C ILE A 126 -0.52 -5.95 -13.09
N TYR A 127 0.79 -5.78 -12.81
CA TYR A 127 1.85 -6.29 -13.67
C TYR A 127 1.87 -7.81 -13.64
N ASP A 128 1.66 -8.38 -12.46
CA ASP A 128 1.65 -9.82 -12.25
C ASP A 128 0.40 -10.48 -12.84
N ILE A 129 -0.71 -9.76 -12.82
CA ILE A 129 -1.97 -10.19 -13.45
C ILE A 129 -1.83 -10.10 -14.96
N TYR A 130 -1.31 -8.99 -15.48
CA TYR A 130 -1.08 -8.81 -16.90
C TYR A 130 -0.20 -9.91 -17.48
N GLN A 131 0.93 -10.21 -16.82
CA GLN A 131 1.83 -11.31 -17.25
C GLN A 131 1.12 -12.65 -17.31
N ARG A 132 0.28 -12.98 -16.32
CA ARG A 132 -0.52 -14.22 -16.36
C ARG A 132 -1.51 -14.23 -17.52
N LEU A 133 -2.06 -13.07 -17.85
CA LEU A 133 -3.03 -12.91 -18.93
C LEU A 133 -2.40 -12.79 -20.33
N LEU A 134 -1.06 -12.71 -20.42
CA LEU A 134 -0.29 -12.83 -21.66
C LEU A 134 -0.02 -14.29 -22.08
N GLY A 135 -0.29 -15.25 -21.17
CA GLY A 135 -0.08 -16.67 -21.42
C GLY A 135 -0.82 -17.18 -22.66
N GLU A 136 -0.39 -18.30 -23.22
CA GLU A 136 -1.06 -18.92 -24.36
C GLU A 136 -2.54 -19.19 -24.03
N ASN A 137 -3.44 -18.83 -24.94
CA ASN A 137 -4.91 -18.90 -24.76
C ASN A 137 -5.49 -17.97 -23.67
N GLU A 138 -4.70 -17.03 -23.13
CA GLU A 138 -5.19 -16.00 -22.23
C GLU A 138 -5.54 -14.70 -22.97
N MET A 139 -6.27 -13.80 -22.31
CA MET A 139 -6.95 -12.68 -22.96
C MET A 139 -6.06 -11.66 -23.68
N PHE A 140 -4.79 -11.55 -23.28
CA PHE A 140 -3.86 -10.59 -23.86
C PHE A 140 -2.77 -11.27 -24.69
N HIS A 141 -2.92 -12.57 -25.00
CA HIS A 141 -1.93 -13.31 -25.78
C HIS A 141 -1.61 -12.66 -27.14
N GLU A 142 -2.60 -12.03 -27.78
CA GLU A 142 -2.44 -11.34 -29.07
C GLU A 142 -1.37 -10.23 -29.05
N ILE A 143 -1.08 -9.64 -27.88
CA ILE A 143 0.00 -8.66 -27.73
C ILE A 143 1.35 -9.27 -28.09
N MET A 144 1.56 -10.56 -27.76
CA MET A 144 2.80 -11.28 -28.06
C MET A 144 2.91 -11.66 -29.55
N LEU A 145 1.81 -11.56 -30.30
CA LEU A 145 1.76 -11.85 -31.74
C LEU A 145 1.87 -10.57 -32.60
N ASN A 146 1.96 -9.39 -31.97
CA ASN A 146 2.04 -8.13 -32.68
C ASN A 146 3.42 -7.96 -33.34
N GLU A 147 3.46 -7.48 -34.58
CA GLU A 147 4.70 -7.25 -35.32
C GLU A 147 5.34 -5.88 -35.03
N ARG A 148 4.61 -4.98 -34.35
CA ARG A 148 5.02 -3.59 -34.10
C ARG A 148 5.23 -3.36 -32.60
N PRO A 149 6.48 -3.27 -32.13
CA PRO A 149 6.79 -3.11 -30.71
C PRO A 149 6.15 -1.87 -30.06
N LEU A 150 6.03 -0.76 -30.79
CA LEU A 150 5.40 0.46 -30.29
C LEU A 150 3.89 0.28 -30.05
N ASP A 151 3.20 -0.37 -30.99
CA ASP A 151 1.76 -0.64 -30.88
C ASP A 151 1.49 -1.59 -29.70
N ALA A 152 2.30 -2.64 -29.55
CA ALA A 152 2.23 -3.57 -28.43
C ALA A 152 2.46 -2.89 -27.07
N LEU A 153 3.41 -1.93 -27.00
CA LEU A 153 3.65 -1.14 -25.80
C LEU A 153 2.44 -0.27 -25.45
N PHE A 154 1.87 0.44 -26.43
CA PHE A 154 0.68 1.26 -26.20
C PHE A 154 -0.51 0.42 -25.74
N GLU A 155 -0.79 -0.69 -26.42
CA GLU A 155 -1.86 -1.62 -26.03
C GLU A 155 -1.62 -2.19 -24.63
N SER A 156 -0.38 -2.52 -24.26
CA SER A 156 -0.07 -2.96 -22.90
C SER A 156 -0.40 -1.92 -21.84
N ILE A 157 -0.04 -0.65 -22.05
CA ILE A 157 -0.37 0.44 -21.12
C ILE A 157 -1.89 0.58 -20.95
N PHE A 158 -2.65 0.50 -22.05
CA PHE A 158 -4.12 0.53 -21.97
C PHE A 158 -4.69 -0.69 -21.24
N ASN A 159 -4.16 -1.89 -21.51
CA ASN A 159 -4.58 -3.12 -20.84
C ASN A 159 -4.30 -3.06 -19.33
N LEU A 160 -3.14 -2.54 -18.91
CA LEU A 160 -2.80 -2.31 -17.51
C LEU A 160 -3.78 -1.35 -16.84
N LYS A 161 -4.20 -0.28 -17.53
CA LYS A 161 -5.24 0.62 -17.04
C LYS A 161 -6.60 -0.08 -16.93
N SER A 162 -6.98 -0.91 -17.89
CA SER A 162 -8.20 -1.72 -17.82
C SER A 162 -8.15 -2.70 -16.64
N LEU A 163 -7.01 -3.33 -16.36
CA LEU A 163 -6.85 -4.21 -15.19
C LEU A 163 -7.01 -3.47 -13.87
N LEU A 164 -6.55 -2.21 -13.78
CA LEU A 164 -6.83 -1.36 -12.63
C LEU A 164 -8.34 -1.17 -12.47
N GLU A 165 -9.04 -0.76 -13.53
CA GLU A 165 -10.49 -0.54 -13.50
C GLU A 165 -11.25 -1.82 -13.11
N TRP A 166 -10.88 -2.95 -13.70
CA TRP A 166 -11.46 -4.25 -13.37
C TRP A 166 -11.33 -4.56 -11.88
N ARG A 167 -10.12 -4.46 -11.31
CA ARG A 167 -9.89 -4.67 -9.87
C ARG A 167 -10.82 -3.82 -9.01
N GLN A 168 -10.96 -2.54 -9.35
CA GLN A 168 -11.81 -1.61 -8.59
C GLN A 168 -13.29 -1.98 -8.69
N ILE A 169 -13.76 -2.40 -9.88
CA ILE A 169 -15.15 -2.81 -10.07
C ILE A 169 -15.40 -4.14 -9.33
N GLU A 170 -14.47 -5.09 -9.39
CA GLU A 170 -14.56 -6.37 -8.66
C GLU A 170 -14.69 -6.15 -7.14
N ILE A 171 -13.87 -5.27 -6.56
CA ILE A 171 -13.98 -4.88 -5.15
C ILE A 171 -15.34 -4.24 -4.87
N THR A 172 -15.83 -3.41 -5.78
CA THR A 172 -17.11 -2.70 -5.62
C THR A 172 -18.29 -3.65 -5.64
N ILE A 173 -18.35 -4.58 -6.60
CA ILE A 173 -19.39 -5.62 -6.66
C ILE A 173 -19.33 -6.51 -5.43
N SER A 174 -18.12 -6.92 -5.02
CA SER A 174 -17.93 -7.72 -3.81
C SER A 174 -18.44 -7.00 -2.55
N ARG A 175 -18.26 -5.69 -2.47
CA ARG A 175 -18.81 -4.85 -1.38
C ARG A 175 -20.34 -4.77 -1.43
N ILE A 176 -20.95 -4.80 -2.61
CA ILE A 176 -22.41 -4.87 -2.76
C ILE A 176 -22.91 -6.23 -2.26
N ILE A 177 -22.29 -7.33 -2.69
CA ILE A 177 -22.61 -8.69 -2.24
C ILE A 177 -22.54 -8.77 -0.72
N SER A 178 -21.44 -8.31 -0.11
CA SER A 178 -21.25 -8.38 1.34
C SER A 178 -22.30 -7.59 2.11
N ARG A 179 -22.65 -6.38 1.64
CA ARG A 179 -23.72 -5.55 2.24
C ARG A 179 -25.09 -6.20 2.14
N MET A 180 -25.44 -6.77 0.99
CA MET A 180 -26.73 -7.46 0.80
C MET A 180 -26.88 -8.67 1.71
N LEU A 181 -25.79 -9.42 1.88
CA LEU A 181 -25.72 -10.56 2.77
C LEU A 181 -25.54 -10.16 4.24
N GLY A 182 -25.16 -8.93 4.54
CA GLY A 182 -24.87 -8.48 5.91
C GLY A 182 -23.66 -9.19 6.52
N ILE A 183 -22.67 -9.55 5.70
CA ILE A 183 -21.45 -10.26 6.10
C ILE A 183 -20.23 -9.34 5.99
N ARG A 184 -19.16 -9.64 6.73
CA ARG A 184 -17.89 -8.93 6.61
C ARG A 184 -17.20 -9.27 5.28
N MET A 185 -16.51 -8.28 4.71
CA MET A 185 -15.67 -8.44 3.53
C MET A 185 -14.22 -8.14 3.87
N PHE A 186 -13.29 -8.94 3.34
CA PHE A 186 -11.85 -8.70 3.42
C PHE A 186 -11.25 -8.53 2.03
N ILE A 187 -10.39 -7.52 1.87
CA ILE A 187 -9.55 -7.37 0.69
C ILE A 187 -8.18 -7.93 1.04
N ILE A 188 -7.73 -8.96 0.31
CA ILE A 188 -6.50 -9.67 0.61
C ILE A 188 -5.66 -9.81 -0.66
N ALA A 189 -4.44 -9.28 -0.62
CA ALA A 189 -3.48 -9.51 -1.69
C ALA A 189 -3.01 -10.97 -1.71
N THR A 190 -2.85 -11.57 -2.88
CA THR A 190 -2.41 -12.98 -2.96
C THR A 190 -0.95 -13.22 -2.54
N LYS A 191 -0.20 -12.13 -2.28
CA LYS A 191 1.14 -12.15 -1.68
C LYS A 191 1.12 -12.08 -0.14
N HIS A 192 -0.05 -12.11 0.47
CA HIS A 192 -0.17 -12.47 1.87
C HIS A 192 0.04 -13.99 2.06
N PRO A 193 0.40 -14.42 3.27
CA PRO A 193 0.64 -15.83 3.56
C PRO A 193 -0.68 -16.58 3.80
N THR A 194 -0.72 -17.87 3.46
CA THR A 194 -1.91 -18.74 3.61
C THR A 194 -2.41 -18.83 5.04
N TYR A 195 -1.51 -18.76 6.04
CA TYR A 195 -1.89 -18.79 7.45
C TYR A 195 -2.87 -17.67 7.83
N MET A 196 -2.84 -16.53 7.10
CA MET A 196 -3.75 -15.42 7.35
C MET A 196 -5.19 -15.83 7.04
N ILE A 197 -5.41 -16.54 5.92
CA ILE A 197 -6.72 -17.08 5.58
C ILE A 197 -7.11 -18.19 6.55
N LYS A 198 -6.18 -19.08 6.91
CA LYS A 198 -6.38 -20.11 7.93
C LYS A 198 -6.95 -19.53 9.22
N ARG A 199 -6.31 -18.48 9.76
CA ARG A 199 -6.77 -17.79 10.97
C ARG A 199 -8.19 -17.24 10.82
N LEU A 200 -8.52 -16.58 9.71
CA LEU A 200 -9.87 -16.06 9.46
C LEU A 200 -10.92 -17.18 9.43
N VAL A 201 -10.59 -18.29 8.77
CA VAL A 201 -11.51 -19.41 8.58
C VAL A 201 -11.74 -20.18 9.90
N GLU A 202 -10.68 -20.46 10.64
CA GLU A 202 -10.71 -21.35 11.81
C GLU A 202 -11.05 -20.65 13.13
N ASN A 203 -10.93 -19.32 13.22
CA ASN A 203 -11.22 -18.57 14.45
C ASN A 203 -12.47 -17.71 14.30
N GLU A 204 -13.13 -17.38 15.42
CA GLU A 204 -14.22 -16.41 15.42
C GLU A 204 -13.67 -15.01 15.13
N LEU A 205 -14.39 -14.22 14.33
CA LEU A 205 -13.90 -12.90 13.91
C LEU A 205 -13.71 -11.91 15.06
N ASN A 206 -14.46 -12.11 16.16
CA ASN A 206 -14.37 -11.27 17.36
C ASN A 206 -13.14 -11.60 18.23
N ASP A 207 -12.54 -12.77 18.04
CA ASP A 207 -11.33 -13.18 18.76
C ASP A 207 -10.06 -12.71 18.04
N LEU A 208 -10.20 -12.18 16.82
CA LEU A 208 -9.10 -11.71 15.99
C LEU A 208 -8.95 -10.19 16.07
N GLU A 209 -7.70 -9.74 16.18
CA GLU A 209 -7.33 -8.34 16.05
C GLU A 209 -6.74 -8.06 14.66
N PHE A 210 -7.11 -6.93 14.06
CA PHE A 210 -6.76 -6.55 12.71
C PHE A 210 -5.94 -5.26 12.69
N TYR A 211 -4.71 -5.35 12.18
CA TYR A 211 -3.77 -4.22 12.10
C TYR A 211 -3.30 -3.99 10.67
N TYR A 212 -3.04 -2.71 10.33
CA TYR A 212 -2.34 -2.35 9.10
C TYR A 212 -0.94 -1.83 9.43
N ILE A 213 0.08 -2.38 8.77
CA ILE A 213 1.47 -1.97 8.98
C ILE A 213 1.84 -0.89 7.96
N SER A 214 1.75 0.36 8.38
CA SER A 214 2.05 1.54 7.59
C SER A 214 3.56 1.84 7.59
N HIS A 215 4.13 2.03 6.41
CA HIS A 215 5.55 2.36 6.22
C HIS A 215 5.81 3.04 4.85
N PRO A 216 6.85 3.87 4.72
CA PRO A 216 7.11 4.66 3.50
C PRO A 216 7.75 3.82 2.38
N ILE A 217 6.95 3.29 1.44
CA ILE A 217 7.48 2.48 0.33
C ILE A 217 8.18 3.35 -0.74
N SER A 218 7.42 4.25 -1.38
CA SER A 218 7.92 5.04 -2.53
C SER A 218 9.04 6.00 -2.16
N GLU A 219 9.11 6.46 -0.91
CA GLU A 219 10.23 7.31 -0.50
C GLU A 219 11.52 6.51 -0.37
N ILE A 220 11.49 5.38 0.37
CA ILE A 220 12.66 4.52 0.55
C ILE A 220 13.24 4.11 -0.80
N ARG A 221 12.37 3.80 -1.77
CA ARG A 221 12.76 3.49 -3.15
C ARG A 221 13.47 4.64 -3.87
N ARG A 222 13.01 5.88 -3.72
CA ARG A 222 13.57 7.05 -4.42
C ARG A 222 14.87 7.54 -3.79
N ASN A 223 15.03 7.33 -2.49
CA ASN A 223 16.15 7.83 -1.70
C ASN A 223 17.11 6.70 -1.31
N SER A 224 17.43 5.75 -2.20
CA SER A 224 18.28 4.58 -1.91
C SER A 224 19.77 4.92 -1.70
N ASN A 225 20.05 5.89 -0.83
CA ASN A 225 21.36 6.10 -0.24
C ASN A 225 21.61 5.00 0.81
N THR A 226 22.88 4.79 1.19
CA THR A 226 23.32 3.70 2.09
C THR A 226 22.49 3.54 3.38
N THR A 227 21.97 4.63 3.95
CA THR A 227 21.12 4.61 5.17
C THR A 227 19.83 3.82 5.01
N TYR A 228 19.27 3.69 3.80
CA TYR A 228 17.98 3.06 3.55
C TYR A 228 18.07 1.65 2.93
N GLU A 229 19.28 1.18 2.62
CA GLU A 229 19.50 -0.13 1.99
C GLU A 229 19.06 -1.30 2.87
N THR A 230 19.20 -1.18 4.20
CA THR A 230 18.82 -2.24 5.16
C THR A 230 17.34 -2.24 5.51
N TYR A 231 16.62 -1.15 5.24
CA TYR A 231 15.23 -0.95 5.68
C TYR A 231 14.28 -2.08 5.25
N PRO A 232 14.29 -2.56 3.99
CA PRO A 232 13.44 -3.69 3.59
C PRO A 232 13.75 -4.97 4.36
N GLY A 233 15.03 -5.23 4.67
CA GLY A 233 15.46 -6.40 5.43
C GLY A 233 14.98 -6.38 6.87
N GLU A 234 15.10 -5.23 7.54
CA GLU A 234 14.63 -5.04 8.91
C GLU A 234 13.11 -5.15 9.01
N LEU A 235 12.38 -4.51 8.08
CA LEU A 235 10.93 -4.64 7.99
C LEU A 235 10.51 -6.10 7.78
N ASN A 236 11.23 -6.86 6.93
CA ASN A 236 10.97 -8.28 6.73
C ASN A 236 11.15 -9.08 8.04
N MET A 237 12.21 -8.81 8.79
CA MET A 237 12.44 -9.45 10.10
C MET A 237 11.31 -9.13 11.08
N PHE A 238 10.91 -7.85 11.16
CA PHE A 238 9.78 -7.41 11.98
C PHE A 238 8.47 -8.10 11.58
N ILE A 239 8.22 -8.24 10.28
CA ILE A 239 7.00 -8.90 9.76
C ILE A 239 7.01 -10.41 10.00
N GLN A 240 8.17 -11.07 9.99
CA GLN A 240 8.25 -12.51 10.28
C GLN A 240 7.81 -12.85 11.72
N ASP A 241 7.99 -11.93 12.67
CA ASP A 241 7.52 -12.08 14.04
C ASP A 241 5.99 -12.15 14.18
N ILE A 242 5.23 -11.68 13.17
CA ILE A 242 3.75 -11.73 13.15
C ILE A 242 3.22 -13.16 13.33
N LYS A 243 3.96 -14.16 12.83
CA LYS A 243 3.58 -15.58 12.94
C LYS A 243 3.38 -16.01 14.40
N LYS A 244 4.09 -15.35 15.34
CA LYS A 244 4.02 -15.63 16.78
C LYS A 244 2.69 -15.21 17.44
N TYR A 245 1.85 -14.43 16.74
CA TYR A 245 0.58 -13.91 17.26
C TYR A 245 -0.62 -14.51 16.51
N PRO A 246 -1.11 -15.70 16.90
CA PRO A 246 -2.17 -16.40 16.17
C PRO A 246 -3.51 -15.63 16.13
N GLN A 247 -3.78 -14.81 17.15
CA GLN A 247 -5.01 -14.00 17.24
C GLN A 247 -4.91 -12.65 16.53
N LYS A 248 -3.90 -12.46 15.69
CA LYS A 248 -3.65 -11.17 15.02
C LYS A 248 -3.51 -11.36 13.52
N ILE A 249 -4.14 -10.46 12.76
CA ILE A 249 -4.10 -10.37 11.31
C ILE A 249 -3.46 -9.04 10.94
N PHE A 250 -2.49 -9.08 10.03
CA PHE A 250 -1.73 -7.91 9.61
C PHE A 250 -1.81 -7.72 8.11
N PHE A 251 -2.27 -6.55 7.70
CA PHE A 251 -2.31 -6.13 6.31
C PHE A 251 -1.05 -5.33 5.97
N LEU A 252 -0.49 -5.61 4.79
CA LEU A 252 0.83 -5.12 4.37
C LEU A 252 0.71 -4.47 2.99
N PRO A 253 0.93 -3.16 2.86
CA PRO A 253 0.78 -2.47 1.56
C PRO A 253 1.77 -2.97 0.49
N THR A 254 2.96 -3.38 0.91
CA THR A 254 4.04 -3.96 0.08
C THR A 254 3.69 -5.27 -0.62
N THR A 255 2.59 -5.93 -0.23
CA THR A 255 2.09 -7.10 -0.96
C THR A 255 1.61 -6.73 -2.37
N ILE A 256 1.34 -5.44 -2.65
CA ILE A 256 1.04 -4.91 -3.97
C ILE A 256 1.88 -3.65 -4.23
N ASP A 257 2.93 -3.83 -5.03
CA ASP A 257 3.99 -2.85 -5.25
C ASP A 257 4.02 -2.40 -6.71
N GLU A 258 3.00 -1.63 -7.09
CA GLU A 258 2.74 -1.24 -8.47
C GLU A 258 3.19 0.20 -8.81
N TYR A 259 3.48 1.06 -7.82
CA TYR A 259 4.01 2.41 -8.05
C TYR A 259 5.54 2.40 -8.23
N ARG A 260 6.00 1.76 -9.31
CA ARG A 260 7.43 1.52 -9.55
C ARG A 260 7.89 1.84 -10.96
N ILE A 261 7.18 2.67 -11.72
CA ILE A 261 7.64 3.11 -13.05
C ILE A 261 8.73 4.18 -12.86
N GLN A 262 9.83 4.06 -13.61
CA GLN A 262 10.98 4.96 -13.51
C GLN A 262 10.74 6.31 -14.19
N ASN A 263 11.53 7.30 -13.78
CA ASN A 263 11.60 8.61 -14.42
C ASN A 263 13.05 9.00 -14.75
N GLU A 264 13.24 9.72 -15.85
CA GLU A 264 14.51 10.29 -16.30
C GLU A 264 14.26 11.71 -16.81
N ASN A 265 14.90 12.72 -16.21
CA ASN A 265 14.80 14.14 -16.65
C ASN A 265 13.34 14.60 -16.93
N GLU A 266 12.42 14.35 -15.99
CA GLU A 266 10.97 14.64 -16.07
C GLU A 266 10.13 13.76 -17.02
N LEU A 267 10.76 12.89 -17.81
CA LEU A 267 10.09 11.88 -18.61
C LEU A 267 9.86 10.62 -17.78
N ILE A 268 8.68 10.00 -17.95
CA ILE A 268 8.40 8.67 -17.41
C ILE A 268 8.82 7.67 -18.48
N ILE A 269 9.63 6.68 -18.10
CA ILE A 269 10.22 5.71 -19.02
C ILE A 269 9.60 4.32 -18.81
N PRO A 270 9.56 3.43 -19.82
CA PRO A 270 8.94 2.11 -19.74
C PRO A 270 9.78 1.08 -18.96
N GLU A 271 10.36 1.50 -17.85
CA GLU A 271 11.20 0.69 -16.98
C GLU A 271 10.67 0.69 -15.54
N PHE A 272 11.01 -0.35 -14.80
CA PHE A 272 10.62 -0.49 -13.40
C PHE A 272 11.79 -0.25 -12.46
N TYR A 273 11.54 0.45 -11.35
CA TYR A 273 12.34 0.31 -10.16
C TYR A 273 12.24 -1.13 -9.63
N PRO A 274 13.26 -1.61 -8.89
CA PRO A 274 13.21 -2.90 -8.23
C PRO A 274 11.95 -3.04 -7.35
N ARG A 275 11.35 -4.23 -7.40
CA ARG A 275 10.22 -4.60 -6.55
C ARG A 275 10.69 -4.68 -5.09
N TRP A 276 9.83 -4.28 -4.15
CA TRP A 276 10.05 -4.54 -2.73
C TRP A 276 10.21 -6.05 -2.48
N PRO A 277 11.24 -6.49 -1.72
CA PRO A 277 11.41 -7.89 -1.37
C PRO A 277 10.16 -8.47 -0.70
N LEU A 278 9.77 -9.68 -1.08
CA LEU A 278 8.63 -10.33 -0.44
C LEU A 278 8.97 -10.68 1.01
N HIS A 279 7.99 -10.50 1.89
CA HIS A 279 8.18 -10.74 3.32
C HIS A 279 8.19 -12.22 3.68
N PHE A 280 7.55 -13.07 2.88
CA PHE A 280 7.35 -14.50 3.16
C PHE A 280 7.92 -15.34 2.03
N ASP A 281 8.28 -16.58 2.37
CA ASP A 281 8.71 -17.55 1.38
C ASP A 281 7.60 -17.85 0.38
N LYS A 282 7.98 -18.11 -0.87
CA LYS A 282 7.03 -18.44 -1.96
C LYS A 282 6.08 -19.57 -1.57
N ALA A 283 6.56 -20.56 -0.81
CA ALA A 283 5.76 -21.69 -0.34
C ALA A 283 4.65 -21.27 0.63
N GLU A 284 4.78 -20.14 1.32
CA GLU A 284 3.80 -19.64 2.28
C GLU A 284 2.75 -18.73 1.65
N LEU A 285 3.02 -18.16 0.47
CA LEU A 285 2.11 -17.19 -0.16
C LEU A 285 0.81 -17.88 -0.62
N ILE A 286 -0.30 -17.14 -0.54
CA ILE A 286 -1.60 -17.57 -1.07
C ILE A 286 -1.47 -17.97 -2.55
N ASN A 287 -0.77 -17.16 -3.33
CA ASN A 287 -0.35 -17.50 -4.67
C ASN A 287 1.16 -17.77 -4.71
N GLY A 288 1.53 -19.05 -4.74
CA GLY A 288 2.86 -19.57 -4.45
C GLY A 288 3.99 -19.32 -5.45
N SER A 289 4.11 -18.10 -5.97
CA SER A 289 4.98 -17.68 -7.09
C SER A 289 4.37 -17.87 -8.48
N PHE A 290 4.75 -16.94 -9.36
CA PHE A 290 4.75 -17.12 -10.80
C PHE A 290 5.44 -18.44 -11.16
N SER A 291 4.88 -19.15 -12.16
CA SER A 291 5.65 -20.14 -12.91
C SER A 291 6.88 -19.45 -13.51
N LEU A 292 8.03 -20.10 -13.47
CA LEU A 292 9.28 -19.63 -14.07
C LEU A 292 9.12 -19.24 -15.56
N ASP A 293 8.13 -19.81 -16.26
CA ASP A 293 7.82 -19.52 -17.67
C ASP A 293 7.27 -18.11 -17.95
N LEU A 294 6.80 -17.37 -16.94
CA LEU A 294 6.27 -16.00 -17.10
C LEU A 294 7.34 -14.91 -17.01
N SER A 295 8.63 -15.28 -17.07
CA SER A 295 9.76 -14.36 -16.93
C SER A 295 9.99 -13.38 -18.10
N ASN A 296 9.27 -13.47 -19.21
CA ASN A 296 9.82 -12.98 -20.49
C ASN A 296 9.28 -11.67 -21.10
N PRO A 297 8.04 -11.21 -20.90
CA PRO A 297 7.71 -9.84 -21.32
C PRO A 297 7.67 -8.89 -20.13
N ASN A 298 8.45 -7.81 -20.20
CA ASN A 298 8.27 -6.63 -19.35
C ASN A 298 6.89 -6.04 -19.67
N PRO A 299 5.95 -5.93 -18.71
CA PRO A 299 4.64 -5.31 -18.97
C PRO A 299 4.69 -3.91 -19.58
N LEU A 300 5.73 -3.11 -19.32
CA LEU A 300 5.87 -1.79 -19.94
C LEU A 300 6.63 -1.81 -21.27
N ASN A 301 7.20 -2.95 -21.65
CA ASN A 301 7.92 -3.12 -22.90
C ASN A 301 7.84 -4.58 -23.39
N PRO A 302 6.64 -5.08 -23.77
CA PRO A 302 6.40 -6.51 -23.96
C PRO A 302 7.19 -7.12 -25.13
N LEU A 303 7.53 -6.31 -26.13
CA LEU A 303 8.30 -6.71 -27.32
C LEU A 303 9.67 -6.03 -27.41
N ASN A 304 10.22 -5.56 -26.28
CA ASN A 304 11.57 -4.99 -26.18
C ASN A 304 11.87 -3.88 -27.20
N LEU A 305 10.95 -2.90 -27.34
CA LEU A 305 11.19 -1.66 -28.08
C LEU A 305 12.49 -0.99 -27.59
N ASP A 306 13.35 -0.59 -28.53
CA ASP A 306 14.51 0.25 -28.24
C ASP A 306 14.05 1.68 -27.93
N TYR A 307 13.71 1.91 -26.66
CA TYR A 307 13.30 3.23 -26.18
C TYR A 307 14.42 4.25 -26.35
N ASN A 308 15.69 3.88 -26.11
CA ASN A 308 16.81 4.81 -26.14
C ASN A 308 17.12 5.31 -27.56
N GLY A 309 17.03 4.43 -28.56
CA GLY A 309 17.17 4.76 -29.98
C GLY A 309 15.93 5.43 -30.62
N SER A 310 14.81 5.50 -29.90
CA SER A 310 13.56 6.08 -30.42
C SER A 310 13.62 7.61 -30.57
N GLN A 311 12.85 8.13 -31.54
CA GLN A 311 12.67 9.56 -31.77
C GLN A 311 12.06 10.26 -30.54
N LYS A 312 12.32 11.56 -30.39
CA LYS A 312 11.88 12.35 -29.24
C LYS A 312 10.36 12.33 -29.07
N GLU A 313 9.62 12.44 -30.17
CA GLU A 313 8.15 12.47 -30.21
C GLU A 313 7.56 11.14 -29.72
N ILE A 314 8.23 10.02 -30.03
CA ILE A 314 7.85 8.69 -29.55
C ILE A 314 8.08 8.58 -28.05
N LYS A 315 9.25 9.02 -27.56
CA LYS A 315 9.57 9.04 -26.12
C LYS A 315 8.57 9.88 -25.33
N GLU A 316 8.22 11.07 -25.84
CA GLU A 316 7.23 11.95 -25.24
C GLU A 316 5.83 11.31 -25.22
N SER A 317 5.42 10.66 -26.31
CA SER A 317 4.14 9.95 -26.39
C SER A 317 4.05 8.80 -25.37
N ILE A 318 5.10 7.98 -25.25
CA ILE A 318 5.20 6.92 -24.24
C ILE A 318 5.11 7.51 -22.83
N SER A 319 5.88 8.56 -22.56
CA SER A 319 5.89 9.26 -21.27
C SER A 319 4.50 9.80 -20.90
N ILE A 320 3.75 10.36 -21.84
CA ILE A 320 2.37 10.84 -21.60
C ILE A 320 1.45 9.69 -21.20
N LEU A 321 1.49 8.56 -21.91
CA LEU A 321 0.65 7.39 -21.60
C LEU A 321 1.03 6.78 -20.24
N LEU A 322 2.32 6.68 -19.94
CA LEU A 322 2.78 6.21 -18.64
C LEU A 322 2.39 7.16 -17.50
N LYS A 323 2.37 8.49 -17.72
CA LYS A 323 1.84 9.47 -16.75
C LYS A 323 0.36 9.23 -16.47
N LEU A 324 -0.45 8.90 -17.49
CA LEU A 324 -1.86 8.56 -17.31
C LEU A 324 -2.03 7.27 -16.48
N LEU A 325 -1.21 6.25 -16.74
CA LEU A 325 -1.19 5.03 -15.95
C LEU A 325 -0.76 5.31 -14.50
N LEU A 326 0.31 6.08 -14.27
CA LEU A 326 0.80 6.47 -12.95
C LEU A 326 -0.24 7.23 -12.13
N ASN A 327 -0.98 8.16 -12.75
CA ASN A 327 -2.08 8.86 -12.09
C ASN A 327 -3.20 7.90 -11.67
N SER A 328 -3.52 6.92 -12.52
CA SER A 328 -4.50 5.88 -12.20
C SER A 328 -4.03 5.00 -11.05
N LEU A 329 -2.76 4.57 -11.07
CA LEU A 329 -2.11 3.81 -10.00
C LEU A 329 -2.14 4.57 -8.67
N TYR A 330 -1.75 5.84 -8.66
CA TYR A 330 -1.73 6.66 -7.45
C TYR A 330 -3.11 6.72 -6.76
N ASN A 331 -4.17 6.94 -7.55
CA ASN A 331 -5.53 6.98 -7.03
C ASN A 331 -5.98 5.62 -6.49
N GLN A 332 -5.66 4.53 -7.20
CA GLN A 332 -6.03 3.19 -6.78
C GLN A 332 -5.29 2.72 -5.54
N ILE A 333 -3.98 2.96 -5.45
CA ILE A 333 -3.17 2.66 -4.26
C ILE A 333 -3.76 3.38 -3.05
N THR A 334 -4.06 4.68 -3.20
CA THR A 334 -4.69 5.44 -2.12
C THR A 334 -6.03 4.80 -1.69
N SER A 335 -6.94 4.54 -2.63
CA SER A 335 -8.24 3.92 -2.35
C SER A 335 -8.11 2.53 -1.69
N ARG A 336 -7.19 1.72 -2.19
CA ARG A 336 -6.87 0.38 -1.67
C ARG A 336 -6.34 0.47 -0.26
N ASP A 337 -5.29 1.25 -0.02
CA ASP A 337 -4.64 1.35 1.29
C ASP A 337 -5.60 1.90 2.34
N LEU A 338 -6.44 2.88 1.99
CA LEU A 338 -7.52 3.33 2.87
C LEU A 338 -8.54 2.22 3.16
N SER A 339 -8.87 1.36 2.19
CA SER A 339 -9.74 0.19 2.44
C SER A 339 -9.06 -0.84 3.36
N LEU A 340 -7.73 -1.01 3.26
CA LEU A 340 -6.95 -1.88 4.15
C LEU A 340 -6.87 -1.29 5.57
N VAL A 341 -6.77 0.03 5.69
CA VAL A 341 -6.91 0.74 6.97
C VAL A 341 -8.31 0.49 7.54
N GLU A 342 -9.38 0.70 6.76
CA GLU A 342 -10.77 0.49 7.20
C GLU A 342 -11.00 -0.90 7.80
N GLN A 343 -10.57 -1.97 7.11
CA GLN A 343 -10.72 -3.35 7.61
C GLN A 343 -9.82 -3.68 8.83
N SER A 344 -8.82 -2.84 9.12
CA SER A 344 -7.92 -2.94 10.29
C SER A 344 -8.54 -2.29 11.51
N THR A 345 -9.55 -2.94 12.06
CA THR A 345 -10.41 -2.43 13.15
C THR A 345 -9.67 -2.14 14.45
N ASN A 346 -8.48 -2.70 14.67
CA ASN A 346 -7.67 -2.47 15.87
C ASN A 346 -6.60 -1.38 15.65
N GLY A 347 -6.49 -0.87 14.42
CA GLY A 347 -5.73 0.32 14.08
C GLY A 347 -4.43 0.06 13.31
N LEU A 348 -3.46 0.94 13.52
CA LEU A 348 -2.25 1.06 12.70
C LEU A 348 -0.99 0.76 13.50
N ILE A 349 -0.02 0.14 12.83
CA ILE A 349 1.36 0.06 13.29
C ILE A 349 2.22 0.85 12.31
N LEU A 350 2.76 1.98 12.76
CA LEU A 350 3.69 2.80 12.01
C LEU A 350 5.10 2.29 12.24
N TYR A 351 5.60 1.46 11.31
CA TYR A 351 6.97 0.96 11.35
C TYR A 351 7.90 1.96 10.67
N ARG A 352 8.70 2.70 11.45
CA ARG A 352 9.67 3.69 10.95
C ARG A 352 10.89 3.81 11.87
N PRO A 353 11.74 2.77 11.96
CA PRO A 353 12.95 2.83 12.77
C PRO A 353 13.90 3.93 12.30
N ASP A 354 14.28 3.94 11.01
CA ASP A 354 15.36 4.75 10.41
C ASP A 354 14.89 5.74 9.36
N TYR A 355 13.92 6.59 9.69
CA TYR A 355 13.39 7.55 8.72
C TYR A 355 13.45 9.01 9.22
N PRO A 356 14.49 9.76 8.81
CA PRO A 356 14.75 11.10 9.28
C PRO A 356 13.89 12.23 8.69
N SER A 357 13.15 11.99 7.59
CA SER A 357 12.46 13.06 6.84
C SER A 357 10.96 13.18 7.13
N GLU A 358 10.34 14.19 6.50
CA GLU A 358 8.89 14.45 6.53
C GLU A 358 8.09 13.17 6.20
N TYR A 359 6.91 13.04 6.80
CA TYR A 359 6.05 11.88 6.58
C TYR A 359 5.72 11.72 5.11
N SER A 360 5.84 10.49 4.59
CA SER A 360 5.39 10.23 3.23
C SER A 360 3.89 10.56 3.14
N GLY A 361 3.48 11.20 2.04
CA GLY A 361 2.08 11.58 1.85
C GLY A 361 1.11 10.39 1.91
N GLY A 362 1.59 9.15 1.66
CA GLY A 362 0.84 7.92 1.90
C GLY A 362 0.56 7.69 3.39
N VAL A 363 1.61 7.61 4.20
CA VAL A 363 1.52 7.36 5.65
C VAL A 363 0.64 8.40 6.36
N VAL A 364 0.78 9.68 5.99
CA VAL A 364 -0.07 10.76 6.56
C VAL A 364 -1.55 10.55 6.25
N ARG A 365 -1.88 10.12 5.02
CA ARG A 365 -3.28 9.89 4.62
C ARG A 365 -3.88 8.70 5.35
N GLU A 366 -3.13 7.63 5.51
CA GLU A 366 -3.53 6.45 6.28
C GLU A 366 -3.83 6.82 7.74
N LEU A 367 -2.94 7.61 8.37
CA LEU A 367 -3.12 8.08 9.74
C LEU A 367 -4.34 8.98 9.91
N ARG A 368 -4.50 9.98 9.03
CA ARG A 368 -5.67 10.85 9.00
C ARG A 368 -6.95 10.03 8.92
N TYR A 369 -6.99 9.08 8.00
CA TYR A 369 -8.17 8.25 7.81
C TYR A 369 -8.47 7.37 9.02
N ASN A 370 -7.46 6.76 9.65
CA ASN A 370 -7.65 5.97 10.87
C ASN A 370 -8.26 6.80 12.01
N ILE A 371 -7.86 8.06 12.15
CA ILE A 371 -8.43 8.98 13.15
C ILE A 371 -9.85 9.38 12.78
N ASP A 372 -10.12 9.63 11.51
CA ASP A 372 -11.47 9.95 11.07
C ASP A 372 -12.43 8.79 11.35
N LEU A 373 -11.97 7.54 11.23
CA LEU A 373 -12.73 6.35 11.63
C LEU A 373 -12.92 6.28 13.16
N TYR A 374 -11.85 6.51 13.94
CA TYR A 374 -11.96 6.60 15.41
C TYR A 374 -13.00 7.64 15.84
N LYS A 375 -12.95 8.85 15.28
CA LYS A 375 -13.90 9.94 15.55
C LYS A 375 -15.36 9.61 15.17
N LYS A 376 -15.58 8.65 14.28
CA LYS A 376 -16.92 8.17 13.88
C LYS A 376 -17.49 7.08 14.79
N GLY A 377 -16.81 6.76 15.90
CA GLY A 377 -17.29 5.79 16.90
C GLY A 377 -16.62 4.42 16.81
N GLU A 378 -15.53 4.28 16.06
CA GLU A 378 -14.71 3.07 16.06
C GLU A 378 -13.63 3.16 17.16
N GLU A 379 -14.06 3.08 18.41
CA GLU A 379 -13.25 3.42 19.60
C GLU A 379 -12.03 2.50 19.83
N ASN A 380 -11.98 1.31 19.19
CA ASN A 380 -10.91 0.33 19.38
C ASN A 380 -9.68 0.52 18.45
N ARG A 381 -9.60 1.65 17.75
CA ARG A 381 -8.52 1.90 16.79
C ARG A 381 -7.32 2.52 17.50
N ASN A 382 -6.18 1.83 17.49
CA ASN A 382 -4.93 2.31 18.08
C ASN A 382 -3.95 2.80 17.01
N VAL A 383 -2.94 3.59 17.39
CA VAL A 383 -1.85 3.99 16.48
C VAL A 383 -0.51 3.73 17.15
N PHE A 384 0.05 2.54 16.95
CA PHE A 384 1.36 2.21 17.50
C PHE A 384 2.46 2.79 16.63
N ARG A 385 3.23 3.73 17.18
CA ARG A 385 4.40 4.28 16.49
C ARG A 385 5.68 3.66 17.01
N LEU A 386 6.47 3.11 16.08
CA LEU A 386 7.78 2.52 16.34
C LEU A 386 8.85 3.39 15.69
N SER A 387 9.67 4.05 16.49
CA SER A 387 10.75 4.93 16.02
C SER A 387 11.98 4.81 16.90
N LEU A 388 13.17 4.97 16.29
CA LEU A 388 14.41 5.03 17.04
C LEU A 388 14.61 6.42 17.67
N GLU A 389 15.14 6.46 18.88
CA GLU A 389 15.47 7.70 19.60
C GLU A 389 16.45 8.53 18.79
N LYS A 390 17.55 7.91 18.35
CA LYS A 390 18.58 8.56 17.52
C LYS A 390 17.99 9.18 16.25
N GLU A 391 17.01 8.52 15.65
CA GLU A 391 16.39 8.99 14.42
C GLU A 391 15.48 10.17 14.72
N CYS A 392 14.67 10.12 15.78
CA CYS A 392 13.91 11.29 16.23
C CYS A 392 14.78 12.53 16.39
N VAL A 393 16.00 12.37 16.92
CA VAL A 393 17.00 13.46 17.03
C VAL A 393 17.47 13.94 15.66
N ARG A 394 17.81 13.03 14.75
CA ARG A 394 18.19 13.36 13.37
C ARG A 394 17.07 14.10 12.62
N ASN A 395 15.81 13.68 12.78
CA ASN A 395 14.66 14.41 12.23
C ASN A 395 14.63 15.85 12.74
N ARG A 396 14.85 16.07 14.04
CA ARG A 396 14.84 17.43 14.61
C ARG A 396 15.92 18.30 13.99
N ILE A 397 17.12 17.75 13.77
CA ILE A 397 18.20 18.45 13.07
C ILE A 397 17.75 18.83 11.65
N TYR A 398 17.23 17.88 10.85
CA TYR A 398 16.73 18.19 9.50
C TYR A 398 15.61 19.23 9.52
N SER A 399 14.62 19.07 10.40
CA SER A 399 13.49 20.00 10.55
C SER A 399 13.96 21.39 10.95
N PHE A 400 14.95 21.49 11.83
CA PHE A 400 15.54 22.75 12.24
C PHE A 400 16.07 23.52 11.03
N PHE A 401 16.93 22.90 10.22
CA PHE A 401 17.47 23.55 9.02
C PHE A 401 16.41 23.83 7.95
N ASN A 402 15.40 22.96 7.79
CA ASN A 402 14.29 23.21 6.87
C ASN A 402 13.45 24.41 7.29
N LEU A 403 13.19 24.59 8.58
CA LEU A 403 12.49 25.76 9.10
C LEU A 403 13.34 27.02 8.94
N ILE A 404 14.65 26.96 9.23
CA ILE A 404 15.57 28.06 8.94
C ILE A 404 15.45 28.45 7.47
N LYS A 405 15.61 27.50 6.54
CA LYS A 405 15.48 27.74 5.10
C LYS A 405 14.14 28.35 4.72
N LYS A 406 13.04 27.81 5.26
CA LYS A 406 11.67 28.24 4.94
C LYS A 406 11.40 29.68 5.36
N TYR A 407 11.92 30.07 6.51
CA TYR A 407 11.59 31.35 7.15
C TYR A 407 12.69 32.39 7.03
N SER A 408 13.88 32.03 6.57
CA SER A 408 14.92 33.01 6.28
C SER A 408 14.64 33.70 4.94
N GLU A 409 14.70 35.03 4.89
CA GLU A 409 14.59 35.83 3.66
C GLU A 409 15.86 35.72 2.78
N MET A 410 16.29 34.49 2.48
CA MET A 410 17.56 34.28 1.78
C MET A 410 17.41 34.47 0.27
N PRO A 411 18.28 35.25 -0.38
CA PRO A 411 18.38 35.23 -1.83
C PRO A 411 18.81 33.83 -2.28
N GLN A 412 18.01 33.20 -3.16
CA GLN A 412 18.19 31.86 -3.70
C GLN A 412 19.53 31.70 -4.46
N LYS A 413 20.65 31.58 -3.73
CA LYS A 413 21.94 31.18 -4.29
C LYS A 413 22.24 29.75 -3.88
N ASP A 414 22.21 28.86 -4.87
CA ASP A 414 22.40 27.41 -4.73
C ASP A 414 23.64 27.01 -3.92
N GLU A 415 24.71 27.81 -3.93
CA GLU A 415 25.96 27.49 -3.21
C GLU A 415 25.84 27.54 -1.68
N LYS A 416 25.14 28.52 -1.11
CA LYS A 416 24.96 28.60 0.35
C LYS A 416 24.10 27.43 0.85
N MET A 417 23.07 27.07 0.09
CA MET A 417 22.24 25.92 0.39
C MET A 417 23.02 24.61 0.33
N LYS A 418 23.89 24.43 -0.67
CA LYS A 418 24.79 23.27 -0.74
C LYS A 418 25.70 23.17 0.50
N LYS A 419 26.17 24.31 1.03
CA LYS A 419 26.96 24.34 2.27
C LYS A 419 26.13 23.88 3.47
N ILE A 420 24.91 24.42 3.65
CA ILE A 420 23.98 23.98 4.70
C ILE A 420 23.73 22.48 4.62
N TYR A 421 23.43 21.93 3.43
CA TYR A 421 23.17 20.50 3.28
C TYR A 421 24.37 19.63 3.69
N ARG A 422 25.61 20.07 3.40
CA ARG A 422 26.80 19.36 3.89
C ARG A 422 26.92 19.41 5.41
N GLU A 423 26.59 20.54 6.03
CA GLU A 423 26.65 20.68 7.48
C GLU A 423 25.57 19.88 8.19
N ILE A 424 24.38 19.74 7.60
CA ILE A 424 23.33 18.86 8.12
C ILE A 424 23.86 17.42 8.27
N GLU A 425 24.53 16.89 7.23
CA GLU A 425 25.09 15.54 7.26
C GLU A 425 26.20 15.40 8.33
N ASN A 426 27.01 16.44 8.53
CA ASN A 426 28.00 16.49 9.62
C ASN A 426 27.30 16.43 10.99
N TRP A 427 26.27 17.25 11.21
CA TRP A 427 25.55 17.33 12.49
C TRP A 427 24.84 16.02 12.83
N ILE A 428 24.29 15.34 11.84
CA ILE A 428 23.61 14.04 11.99
C ILE A 428 24.58 12.89 12.33
N SER A 429 25.86 13.09 12.04
CA SER A 429 26.93 12.10 12.25
C SER A 429 27.70 12.33 13.55
N GLU A 430 27.70 13.56 14.07
CA GLU A 430 28.48 13.96 15.25
C GLU A 430 27.66 13.85 16.56
N TYR A 431 28.22 13.16 17.55
CA TYR A 431 27.57 12.93 18.84
C TYR A 431 27.17 14.22 19.56
N ASN A 432 28.01 15.26 19.51
CA ASN A 432 27.74 16.52 20.21
C ASN A 432 26.46 17.20 19.70
N TRP A 433 26.19 17.13 18.39
CA TRP A 433 24.97 17.69 17.81
C TRP A 433 23.76 16.82 18.12
N LEU A 434 23.91 15.49 18.07
CA LEU A 434 22.85 14.59 18.48
C LEU A 434 22.44 14.80 19.95
N ASP A 435 23.41 14.91 20.86
CA ASP A 435 23.16 15.18 22.28
C ASP A 435 22.42 16.51 22.47
N LEU A 436 22.81 17.55 21.72
CA LEU A 436 22.20 18.87 21.81
C LEU A 436 20.73 18.88 21.36
N PHE A 437 20.38 18.11 20.32
CA PHE A 437 19.01 18.00 19.79
C PHE A 437 18.16 16.89 20.45
N GLU A 438 18.73 16.18 21.43
CA GLU A 438 18.03 15.11 22.16
C GLU A 438 16.91 15.66 23.05
N ASP A 439 17.16 16.79 23.68
CA ASP A 439 16.29 17.41 24.67
C ASP A 439 16.15 18.92 24.43
N LYS A 440 14.98 19.46 24.78
CA LYS A 440 14.65 20.86 24.52
C LYS A 440 15.52 21.80 25.36
N GLU A 441 15.75 21.49 26.64
CA GLU A 441 16.56 22.32 27.54
C GLU A 441 18.03 22.31 27.08
N LYS A 442 18.53 21.14 26.64
CA LYS A 442 19.87 21.04 26.03
C LYS A 442 19.97 21.96 24.82
N LEU A 443 19.01 21.89 23.89
CA LEU A 443 19.03 22.71 22.67
C LEU A 443 19.00 24.21 22.98
N GLU A 444 18.10 24.63 23.89
CA GLU A 444 17.98 26.01 24.35
C GLU A 444 19.29 26.51 24.95
N SER A 445 19.98 25.69 25.76
CA SER A 445 21.27 26.06 26.35
C SER A 445 22.39 26.22 25.31
N GLY A 446 22.32 25.50 24.19
CA GLY A 446 23.31 25.57 23.11
C GLY A 446 22.93 26.47 21.93
N ILE A 447 21.79 27.17 21.99
CA ILE A 447 21.27 27.91 20.84
C ILE A 447 22.20 29.04 20.39
N SER A 448 22.90 29.70 21.32
CA SER A 448 23.87 30.76 21.00
C SER A 448 25.01 30.23 20.12
N LYS A 449 25.50 29.01 20.40
CA LYS A 449 26.54 28.36 19.61
C LYS A 449 26.03 27.95 18.22
N ILE A 450 24.82 27.39 18.17
CA ILE A 450 24.16 27.05 16.89
C ILE A 450 24.00 28.30 16.02
N ARG A 451 23.57 29.39 16.65
CA ARG A 451 23.33 30.65 15.98
C ARG A 451 24.61 31.24 15.38
N GLU A 452 25.69 31.28 16.15
CA GLU A 452 27.00 31.72 15.66
C GLU A 452 27.45 30.91 14.44
N LEU A 453 27.26 29.59 14.47
CA LEU A 453 27.58 28.72 13.34
C LEU A 453 26.70 29.01 12.13
N ILE A 454 25.39 29.13 12.29
CA ILE A 454 24.47 29.46 11.20
C ILE A 454 24.85 30.81 10.59
N GLU A 455 25.14 31.83 11.40
CA GLU A 455 25.57 33.15 10.93
C GLU A 455 26.89 33.08 10.15
N ASN A 456 27.84 32.24 10.60
CA ASN A 456 29.08 31.97 9.85
C ASN A 456 28.82 31.30 8.49
N TYR A 457 27.74 30.53 8.35
CA TYR A 457 27.37 29.89 7.08
C TYR A 457 26.56 30.81 6.16
N LEU A 458 25.61 31.56 6.72
CA LEU A 458 24.59 32.29 5.97
C LEU A 458 24.95 33.78 5.78
N GLY A 459 25.79 34.34 6.63
CA GLY A 459 25.97 35.78 6.82
C GLY A 459 24.82 36.38 7.65
N GLU A 460 24.60 37.69 7.53
CA GLU A 460 23.42 38.32 8.12
C GLU A 460 22.13 37.83 7.43
N TYR A 461 21.14 37.45 8.23
CA TYR A 461 19.80 37.06 7.79
C TYR A 461 18.74 37.50 8.82
N SER A 462 17.50 37.66 8.35
CA SER A 462 16.29 37.91 9.15
C SER A 462 15.31 36.76 8.95
N PHE A 463 14.47 36.51 9.95
CA PHE A 463 13.29 35.67 9.76
C PHE A 463 12.15 36.51 9.19
N ASP A 464 11.51 35.98 8.16
CA ASP A 464 10.28 36.47 7.56
C ASP A 464 9.19 36.64 8.62
N ASP A 465 8.50 37.78 8.57
CA ASP A 465 7.38 38.15 9.44
C ASP A 465 6.27 37.08 9.44
N THR A 466 6.15 36.28 8.35
CA THR A 466 5.19 35.15 8.28
C THR A 466 5.44 34.05 9.30
N LEU A 467 6.61 33.99 9.95
CA LEU A 467 6.89 33.04 11.02
C LEU A 467 6.09 33.35 12.30
N PHE A 468 5.71 34.62 12.49
CA PHE A 468 5.23 35.13 13.78
C PHE A 468 3.70 35.26 13.89
N ASP A 469 2.92 34.99 12.83
CA ASP A 469 1.48 35.29 12.76
C ASP A 469 1.15 36.74 13.25
N LEU A 470 2.09 37.68 13.06
CA LEU A 470 1.96 39.07 13.51
C LEU A 470 1.62 39.96 12.31
N GLU A 471 0.49 40.68 12.39
CA GLU A 471 0.06 41.70 11.41
C GLU A 471 0.96 42.95 11.34
N TYR A 472 2.05 42.99 12.11
CA TYR A 472 2.93 44.16 12.18
C TYR A 472 4.30 43.84 11.58
N SER A 473 4.52 44.33 10.36
CA SER A 473 5.84 44.32 9.73
C SER A 473 6.78 45.23 10.53
N LEU A 474 7.83 44.64 11.12
CA LEU A 474 8.86 45.40 11.82
C LEU A 474 9.96 45.78 10.82
N LYS A 475 9.68 46.84 10.04
CA LYS A 475 10.65 47.45 9.12
C LYS A 475 11.45 48.54 9.83
N GLY A 476 12.35 48.13 10.72
CA GLY A 476 13.37 49.01 11.30
C GLY A 476 14.77 48.55 10.93
N ASP A 477 15.65 49.48 10.56
CA ASP A 477 17.08 49.24 10.32
C ASP A 477 17.88 49.07 11.63
N ASP A 478 17.22 48.92 12.78
CA ASP A 478 17.85 48.79 14.08
C ASP A 478 18.42 47.37 14.30
N LEU A 479 19.71 47.30 14.59
CA LEU A 479 20.44 46.07 14.90
C LEU A 479 19.79 45.33 16.10
N ALA A 480 19.26 46.07 17.09
CA ALA A 480 18.61 45.49 18.26
C ALA A 480 17.27 44.82 17.90
N GLU A 481 16.57 45.35 16.90
CA GLU A 481 15.30 44.81 16.43
C GLU A 481 15.51 43.54 15.60
N LYS A 482 16.53 43.52 14.74
CA LYS A 482 16.98 42.31 14.02
C LYS A 482 17.43 41.21 14.98
N GLU A 483 18.09 41.57 16.06
CA GLU A 483 18.48 40.65 17.13
C GLU A 483 17.28 40.00 17.81
N LYS A 484 16.27 40.81 18.14
CA LYS A 484 15.03 40.34 18.75
C LYS A 484 14.23 39.45 17.80
N ASN A 485 14.13 39.81 16.51
CA ASN A 485 13.50 38.99 15.48
C ASN A 485 14.19 37.62 15.37
N ARG A 486 15.53 37.59 15.34
CA ARG A 486 16.31 36.34 15.31
C ARG A 486 16.06 35.47 16.54
N SER A 487 16.12 36.04 17.74
CA SER A 487 15.86 35.30 18.98
C SER A 487 14.47 34.67 18.96
N ASN A 488 13.43 35.47 18.69
CA ASN A 488 12.05 34.98 18.64
C ASN A 488 11.88 33.90 17.55
N GLY A 489 12.55 34.04 16.40
CA GLY A 489 12.45 33.07 15.33
C GLY A 489 13.06 31.72 15.71
N TYR A 490 14.22 31.72 16.39
CA TYR A 490 14.79 30.49 16.94
C TYR A 490 13.90 29.85 18.00
N ASP A 491 13.29 30.64 18.90
CA ASP A 491 12.36 30.11 19.90
C ASP A 491 11.18 29.39 19.23
N ILE A 492 10.58 29.99 18.20
CA ILE A 492 9.50 29.36 17.42
C ILE A 492 9.99 28.09 16.71
N ILE A 493 11.20 28.11 16.15
CA ILE A 493 11.77 26.93 15.49
C ILE A 493 11.99 25.80 16.50
N ILE A 494 12.58 26.09 17.68
CA ILE A 494 12.77 25.12 18.76
C ILE A 494 11.44 24.53 19.17
N GLU A 495 10.41 25.35 19.41
CA GLU A 495 9.07 24.85 19.70
C GLU A 495 8.55 23.93 18.59
N LYS A 496 8.68 24.33 17.32
CA LYS A 496 8.19 23.57 16.17
C LYS A 496 8.91 22.24 15.96
N ILE A 497 10.22 22.13 16.19
CA ILE A 497 10.94 20.86 16.00
C ILE A 497 10.69 19.87 17.14
N PHE A 498 10.37 20.36 18.34
CA PHE A 498 9.98 19.51 19.47
C PHE A 498 8.48 19.18 19.48
N GLN A 499 7.66 19.91 18.72
CA GLN A 499 6.31 19.51 18.38
C GLN A 499 6.34 18.29 17.45
N ASP A 500 6.08 17.12 18.00
CA ASP A 500 5.88 15.92 17.20
C ASP A 500 4.62 16.08 16.36
N LEU A 501 4.77 16.27 15.05
CA LEU A 501 3.64 16.39 14.11
C LEU A 501 2.67 15.20 14.21
N LEU A 502 3.18 14.00 14.57
CA LEU A 502 2.33 12.83 14.82
C LEU A 502 1.61 12.84 16.15
N SER A 503 2.01 13.64 17.13
CA SER A 503 1.27 13.72 18.40
C SER A 503 -0.19 14.11 18.17
N SER A 504 -0.46 14.97 17.17
CA SER A 504 -1.82 15.32 16.74
C SER A 504 -2.59 14.15 16.11
N PHE A 505 -1.87 13.13 15.65
CA PHE A 505 -2.40 11.91 15.06
C PHE A 505 -2.50 10.75 16.07
N MET A 506 -1.92 10.89 17.27
CA MET A 506 -1.98 9.86 18.29
C MET A 506 -3.34 9.88 18.99
N ILE A 507 -3.94 8.70 19.12
CA ILE A 507 -5.20 8.54 19.86
C ILE A 507 -4.89 8.51 21.37
N ARG A 508 -3.81 7.84 21.76
CA ARG A 508 -3.32 7.79 23.14
C ARG A 508 -1.81 8.04 23.20
N LYS A 509 -1.34 8.65 24.29
CA LYS A 509 0.09 9.00 24.46
C LYS A 509 0.96 7.75 24.60
N GLU A 510 0.44 6.73 25.25
CA GLU A 510 1.06 5.42 25.47
C GLU A 510 1.26 4.58 24.20
N ASP A 511 0.57 4.93 23.10
CA ASP A 511 0.76 4.25 21.82
C ASP A 511 2.06 4.68 21.12
N PHE A 512 2.76 5.71 21.63
CA PHE A 512 4.06 6.12 21.14
C PHE A 512 5.20 5.38 21.87
N ARG A 513 6.02 4.64 21.10
CA ARG A 513 7.15 3.89 21.65
C ARG A 513 8.45 4.29 20.95
N LYS A 514 9.43 4.67 21.77
CA LYS A 514 10.79 4.99 21.34
C LYS A 514 11.74 3.87 21.74
N PHE A 515 12.70 3.59 20.87
CA PHE A 515 13.66 2.51 21.04
C PHE A 515 15.08 3.03 20.83
N LYS A 516 16.06 2.47 21.54
CA LYS A 516 17.46 2.85 21.37
C LYS A 516 18.09 2.17 20.17
N LEU A 517 17.73 0.90 19.95
CA LEU A 517 18.29 0.06 18.89
C LEU A 517 17.17 -0.54 18.03
N SER A 518 17.42 -0.73 16.74
CA SER A 518 16.46 -1.37 15.81
C SER A 518 16.14 -2.81 16.22
N SER A 519 17.10 -3.53 16.80
CA SER A 519 16.92 -4.87 17.36
C SER A 519 15.95 -4.93 18.55
N GLU A 520 15.66 -3.81 19.21
CA GLU A 520 14.66 -3.74 20.28
C GLU A 520 13.24 -3.68 19.71
N ILE A 521 13.06 -3.27 18.45
CA ILE A 521 11.74 -3.13 17.84
C ILE A 521 11.20 -4.51 17.49
N ASN A 522 10.27 -4.99 18.32
CA ASN A 522 9.55 -6.23 18.06
C ASN A 522 8.08 -6.09 18.48
N LEU A 523 7.25 -6.98 17.95
CA LEU A 523 5.80 -6.98 18.22
C LEU A 523 5.45 -7.33 19.67
N SER A 524 6.34 -8.03 20.39
CA SER A 524 6.07 -8.46 21.75
C SER A 524 5.95 -7.27 22.69
N ILE A 525 6.73 -6.22 22.43
CA ILE A 525 6.65 -4.98 23.16
C ILE A 525 5.28 -4.35 22.95
N ILE A 526 4.81 -4.27 21.70
CA ILE A 526 3.51 -3.69 21.36
C ILE A 526 2.38 -4.40 22.11
N PHE A 527 2.40 -5.74 22.13
CA PHE A 527 1.25 -6.54 22.58
C PHE A 527 1.36 -7.13 23.99
N ASN A 528 2.52 -7.17 24.63
CA ASN A 528 2.67 -7.69 26.00
C ASN A 528 2.47 -6.61 27.08
N ASN A 529 2.36 -5.34 26.69
CA ASN A 529 2.18 -4.19 27.60
C ASN A 529 0.80 -3.52 27.48
N ILE A 530 -0.18 -4.22 26.89
CA ILE A 530 -1.60 -3.84 26.80
C ILE A 530 -2.37 -4.93 27.53
#